data_AF-A0A7W7LHL7-F1
#
_entry.id   AF-A0A7W7LHL7-F1
#
_cell.length_a   1.000
_cell.length_b   1.000
_cell.length_c   1.000
_cell.angle_alpha   90.00
_cell.angle_beta   90.00
_cell.angle_gamma   90.00
#
_symmetry.space_group_name_H-M   'P 1'
#
loop_
_entity.id
_entity.type
_entity.pdbx_description
1 polymer ?
#
loop_
_entity_poly.entity_id
_entity_poly.type
_entity_poly.pdbx_seq_one_letter_code
_entity_poly.pdbx_strand_id
1 'polypeptide(L)'
;MSAQPVHYGDSGAPSIPRTQNGVAEALPPADRMEFYREIGQADEHELLGVLRRWWLRATMYADPLPESVRTAVENGTAPGRPAAAVIREALAAREADSR
;
A
#
# COMPACT_ATOMS: atom_id res chain seq x y z
N MET A 1 -23.75 -6.89 -22.77
CA MET A 1 -22.95 -7.10 -21.55
C MET A 1 -22.35 -5.76 -21.15
N SER A 2 -22.91 -5.08 -20.15
CA SER A 2 -22.33 -3.86 -19.59
C SER A 2 -21.50 -4.24 -18.37
N ALA A 3 -20.18 -4.07 -18.46
CA ALA A 3 -19.30 -4.11 -17.31
C ALA A 3 -19.55 -2.81 -16.52
N GLN A 4 -20.34 -2.91 -15.45
CA GLN A 4 -20.48 -1.80 -14.50
C GLN A 4 -19.12 -1.59 -13.84
N PRO A 5 -18.61 -0.35 -13.76
CA PRO A 5 -17.41 -0.07 -12.99
C PRO A 5 -17.66 -0.49 -11.54
N VAL A 6 -16.73 -1.27 -10.99
CA VAL A 6 -16.71 -1.58 -9.57
C VAL A 6 -16.44 -0.27 -8.86
N HIS A 7 -17.49 0.39 -8.37
CA HIS A 7 -17.38 1.42 -7.36
C HIS A 7 -16.88 0.72 -6.09
N TYR A 8 -15.55 0.60 -5.94
CA TYR A 8 -14.98 0.59 -4.61
C TYR A 8 -15.58 1.81 -3.92
N GLY A 9 -16.38 1.54 -2.90
CA GLY A 9 -17.18 2.57 -2.26
C GLY A 9 -16.34 3.80 -1.99
N ASP A 10 -16.98 4.95 -2.14
CA ASP A 10 -16.71 6.11 -1.32
C ASP A 10 -16.88 5.68 0.15
N SER A 11 -15.93 4.89 0.65
CA SER A 11 -15.75 4.64 2.06
C SER A 11 -15.44 6.02 2.60
N GLY A 12 -16.38 6.64 3.32
CA GLY A 12 -16.27 7.98 3.90
C GLY A 12 -15.11 8.17 4.89
N ALA A 13 -14.09 7.31 4.84
CA ALA A 13 -12.78 7.57 5.38
C ALA A 13 -12.19 8.82 4.69
N PRO A 14 -11.81 9.86 5.46
CA PRO A 14 -11.18 11.03 4.89
C PRO A 14 -9.93 10.61 4.12
N SER A 15 -9.89 10.95 2.83
CA SER A 15 -8.72 10.74 1.99
C SER A 15 -7.52 11.45 2.61
N ILE A 16 -6.52 10.69 3.05
CA ILE A 16 -5.31 11.21 3.69
C ILE A 16 -4.65 12.20 2.72
N PRO A 17 -4.46 13.48 3.08
CA PRO A 17 -3.75 14.43 2.22
C PRO A 17 -2.33 13.94 1.92
N ARG A 18 -1.92 14.00 0.65
CA ARG A 18 -0.56 13.60 0.19
C ARG A 18 0.49 14.68 0.50
N THR A 19 0.50 15.15 1.74
CA THR A 19 1.50 16.08 2.26
C THR A 19 2.29 15.38 3.37
N GLN A 20 3.48 15.88 3.70
CA GLN A 20 4.29 15.28 4.76
C GLN A 20 3.53 15.23 6.09
N ASN A 21 2.87 16.33 6.47
CA ASN A 21 2.10 16.39 7.73
C ASN A 21 0.83 15.52 7.67
N GLY A 22 0.10 15.50 6.55
CA GLY A 22 -1.08 14.66 6.40
C GLY A 22 -0.75 13.16 6.53
N VAL A 23 0.37 12.74 5.93
CA VAL A 23 0.87 11.36 6.08
C VAL A 23 1.31 11.09 7.52
N ALA A 24 2.09 11.97 8.14
CA ALA A 24 2.56 11.79 9.52
C ALA A 24 1.42 11.65 10.54
N GLU A 25 0.37 12.46 10.41
CA GLU A 25 -0.79 12.41 11.30
C GLU A 25 -1.55 11.09 11.19
N ALA A 26 -1.66 10.54 9.98
CA ALA A 26 -2.33 9.28 9.70
C ALA A 26 -1.52 8.03 10.09
N LEU A 27 -0.21 8.16 10.34
CA LEU A 27 0.63 7.04 10.77
C LEU A 27 0.47 6.73 12.27
N PRO A 28 0.54 5.44 12.65
CA PRO A 28 0.70 5.03 14.04
C PRO A 28 1.90 5.74 14.68
N PRO A 29 1.83 6.13 15.97
CA PRO A 29 2.91 6.88 16.63
C PRO A 29 4.29 6.22 16.53
N ALA A 30 4.35 4.88 16.53
CA ALA A 30 5.59 4.13 16.42
C ALA A 30 6.31 4.34 15.06
N ASP A 31 5.56 4.58 13.99
CA ASP A 31 6.07 4.67 12.63
C ASP A 31 6.47 6.10 12.23
N ARG A 32 5.99 7.12 12.97
CA ARG A 32 6.19 8.53 12.62
C ARG A 32 7.66 8.94 12.60
N MET A 33 8.45 8.44 13.55
CA MET A 33 9.88 8.75 13.62
C MET A 33 10.66 8.17 12.43
N GLU A 34 10.30 6.98 11.98
CA GLU A 34 10.92 6.39 10.80
C GLU A 34 10.54 7.13 9.53
N PHE A 35 9.27 7.52 9.39
CA PHE A 35 8.81 8.35 8.29
C PHE A 35 9.60 9.66 8.18
N TYR A 36 9.75 10.42 9.28
CA TYR A 36 10.51 11.66 9.27
C TYR A 36 11.99 11.42 8.96
N ARG A 37 12.57 10.33 9.46
CA ARG A 37 13.95 9.94 9.16
C ARG A 37 14.15 9.70 7.66
N GLU A 38 13.29 8.91 7.02
CA GLU A 38 13.40 8.63 5.59
C GLU A 38 13.17 9.89 4.74
N ILE A 39 12.20 10.74 5.10
CA ILE A 39 11.97 12.02 4.42
C ILE A 39 13.19 12.94 4.54
N GLY A 40 13.83 12.99 5.70
CA GLY A 40 15.02 13.81 5.93
C GLY A 40 16.30 13.27 5.29
N GLN A 41 16.33 12.00 4.89
CA GLN A 41 17.48 11.36 4.23
C GLN A 41 17.33 11.32 2.70
N ALA A 42 16.13 11.46 2.17
CA ALA A 42 15.84 11.41 0.75
C ALA A 42 16.36 12.65 0.01
N ASP A 43 16.93 12.45 -1.17
CA ASP A 43 17.25 13.55 -2.09
C ASP A 43 16.00 14.04 -2.86
N GLU A 44 16.18 15.03 -3.73
CA GLU A 44 15.09 15.62 -4.51
C GLU A 44 14.41 14.64 -5.47
N HIS A 45 15.12 13.61 -5.94
CA HIS A 45 14.59 12.58 -6.83
C HIS A 45 13.86 11.48 -6.06
N GLU A 46 14.23 11.22 -4.81
CA GLU A 46 13.67 10.19 -3.96
C GLU A 46 12.45 10.63 -3.15
N LEU A 47 12.37 11.93 -2.82
CA LEU A 47 11.40 12.49 -1.88
C LEU A 47 9.94 12.10 -2.19
N LEU A 48 9.53 12.22 -3.46
CA LEU A 48 8.18 11.86 -3.88
C LEU A 48 7.93 10.35 -3.80
N GLY A 49 8.96 9.54 -4.03
CA GLY A 49 8.89 8.09 -3.90
C GLY A 49 8.69 7.68 -2.44
N VAL A 50 9.48 8.25 -1.52
CA VAL A 50 9.33 8.05 -0.08
C VAL A 50 7.93 8.46 0.38
N LEU A 51 7.50 9.68 0.06
CA LEU A 51 6.18 10.18 0.44
C LEU A 51 5.05 9.28 -0.09
N ARG A 52 5.14 8.82 -1.33
CA ARG A 52 4.14 7.92 -1.93
C ARG A 52 4.06 6.57 -1.22
N ARG A 53 5.20 5.97 -0.86
CA ARG A 53 5.24 4.68 -0.13
C ARG A 53 4.61 4.81 1.25
N TRP A 54 4.97 5.86 1.98
CA TRP A 54 4.42 6.12 3.31
C TRP A 54 2.94 6.48 3.27
N TRP A 55 2.49 7.25 2.27
CA TRP A 55 1.08 7.50 2.06
C TRP A 55 0.28 6.21 1.84
N LEU A 56 0.78 5.29 0.99
CA LEU A 56 0.11 4.01 0.75
C LEU A 56 0.01 3.17 2.04
N ARG A 57 1.08 3.15 2.84
CA ARG A 57 1.08 2.48 4.15
C ARG A 57 0.06 3.12 5.10
N ALA A 58 0.00 4.45 5.16
CA ALA A 58 -0.96 5.17 5.98
C ALA A 58 -2.41 4.88 5.55
N THR A 59 -2.69 4.78 4.24
CA THR A 59 -4.01 4.38 3.74
C THR A 59 -4.41 2.98 4.22
N MET A 60 -3.48 2.02 4.23
CA MET A 60 -3.76 0.67 4.75
C MET A 60 -4.06 0.65 6.25
N TYR A 61 -3.47 1.57 7.03
CA TYR A 61 -3.79 1.70 8.46
C TYR A 61 -5.15 2.36 8.70
N ALA A 62 -5.53 3.33 7.86
CA ALA A 62 -6.80 4.04 7.98
C ALA A 62 -8.01 3.20 7.56
N ASP A 63 -7.82 2.26 6.63
CA ASP A 63 -8.85 1.31 6.20
C ASP A 63 -8.39 -0.15 6.44
N PRO A 64 -8.38 -0.59 7.71
CA PRO A 64 -7.99 -1.96 8.02
C PRO A 64 -9.01 -2.93 7.42
N LEU A 65 -8.51 -3.96 6.74
CA LEU A 65 -9.35 -5.05 6.24
C LEU A 65 -10.24 -5.61 7.36
N PRO A 66 -11.51 -5.96 7.06
CA PRO A 66 -12.35 -6.69 8.00
C PRO A 66 -11.62 -7.93 8.52
N GLU A 67 -11.77 -8.22 9.82
CA GLU A 67 -11.04 -9.32 10.47
C GLU A 67 -11.26 -10.68 9.78
N SER A 68 -12.46 -10.90 9.24
CA SER A 68 -12.77 -12.08 8.43
C SER A 68 -11.93 -12.17 7.14
N VAL A 69 -11.69 -11.04 6.48
CA VAL A 69 -10.84 -10.96 5.28
C VAL A 69 -9.38 -11.17 5.66
N ARG A 70 -8.91 -10.54 6.74
CA ARG A 70 -7.56 -10.76 7.28
C ARG A 70 -7.32 -12.23 7.59
N THR A 71 -8.22 -12.85 8.34
CA THR A 71 -8.16 -14.28 8.68
C THR A 71 -8.15 -15.17 7.43
N ALA A 72 -8.96 -14.83 6.41
CA ALA A 72 -8.94 -15.58 5.15
C ALA A 72 -7.61 -15.43 4.39
N VAL A 73 -7.00 -14.23 4.42
CA VAL A 73 -5.68 -14.00 3.81
C VAL A 73 -4.61 -14.81 4.55
N GLU A 74 -4.59 -14.75 5.88
CA GLU A 74 -3.63 -15.46 6.72
C GLU A 74 -3.73 -16.99 6.56
N ASN A 75 -4.95 -17.50 6.44
CA ASN A 75 -5.19 -18.93 6.20
C ASN A 75 -5.04 -19.34 4.72
N GLY A 76 -4.73 -18.41 3.82
CA GLY A 76 -4.61 -18.67 2.38
C GLY A 76 -5.92 -19.06 1.69
N THR A 77 -7.07 -18.73 2.29
CA THR A 77 -8.41 -19.03 1.78
C THR A 77 -9.10 -17.81 1.17
N ALA A 78 -8.48 -16.63 1.24
CA ALA A 78 -9.00 -15.43 0.60
C ALA A 78 -9.06 -15.60 -0.93
N PRO A 79 -10.14 -15.14 -1.58
CA PRO A 79 -10.25 -15.19 -3.03
C PRO A 79 -9.18 -14.30 -3.68
N GLY A 80 -8.49 -14.83 -4.69
CA GLY A 80 -7.43 -14.13 -5.43
C GLY A 80 -6.09 -14.84 -5.37
N ARG A 81 -5.07 -14.24 -5.98
CA ARG A 81 -3.69 -14.74 -5.93
C ARG A 81 -2.88 -13.87 -4.96
N PRO A 82 -2.08 -14.46 -4.06
CA PRO A 82 -1.19 -13.68 -3.19
C PRO A 82 -0.25 -12.81 -4.03
N ALA A 83 -0.12 -11.52 -3.68
CA ALA A 83 0.77 -10.60 -4.40
C ALA A 83 2.21 -11.14 -4.47
N ALA A 84 2.72 -11.77 -3.41
CA ALA A 84 4.04 -12.40 -3.39
C ALA A 84 4.21 -13.54 -4.41
N ALA A 85 3.13 -14.27 -4.74
CA ALA A 85 3.17 -15.30 -5.77
C ALA A 85 3.25 -14.66 -7.17
N VAL A 86 2.46 -13.61 -7.41
CA VAL A 86 2.47 -12.86 -8.67
C VAL A 86 3.82 -12.17 -8.89
N ILE A 87 4.40 -11.56 -7.85
CA ILE A 87 5.71 -10.90 -7.92
C ILE A 87 6.81 -11.90 -8.25
N ARG A 88 6.84 -13.07 -7.59
CA ARG A 88 7.82 -14.12 -7.89
C ARG A 88 7.72 -14.59 -9.34
N GLU A 89 6.50 -14.80 -9.83
CA GLU A 89 6.27 -15.19 -11.23
C GLU A 89 6.76 -14.12 -12.20
N ALA A 90 6.45 -12.84 -11.94
CA ALA A 90 6.90 -11.73 -12.78
C ALA A 90 8.44 -11.57 -12.80
N LEU A 91 9.10 -11.79 -11.67
CA LEU A 91 10.57 -11.79 -11.60
C LEU A 91 11.18 -12.96 -12.37
N ALA A 92 10.63 -14.18 -12.21
CA ALA A 92 11.08 -15.35 -12.96
C ALA A 92 10.90 -15.19 -14.48
N ALA A 93 9.79 -14.57 -14.91
CA ALA A 93 9.55 -14.26 -16.32
C ALA A 93 10.58 -13.27 -16.89
N ARG A 94 10.96 -12.24 -16.13
CA ARG A 94 12.01 -11.28 -16.54
C ARG A 94 13.39 -11.92 -16.64
N GLU A 95 13.72 -12.84 -15.72
CA GLU A 95 14.99 -13.58 -15.76
C GLU A 95 15.06 -14.55 -16.95
N ALA A 96 13.92 -15.15 -17.34
CA ALA A 96 13.84 -16.02 -18.50
C ALA A 96 13.96 -15.25 -19.82
N ASP A 97 13.40 -14.04 -19.91
CA ASP A 97 13.46 -13.16 -21.08
C ASP A 97 14.85 -12.50 -21.26
N SER A 98 15.68 -12.52 -20.21
CA SER A 98 17.05 -11.98 -20.22
C SER A 98 18.13 -13.03 -20.56
N ARG A 99 17.76 -14.27 -20.89
CA ARG A 99 18.66 -15.37 -21.27
C ARG A 99 18.50 -15.73 -22.74
#